data_AF-A0A7C9EVC7-F1
#
_entry.id   AF-A0A7C9EVC7-F1
#
_cell.length_a   1.000
_cell.length_b   1.000
_cell.length_c   1.000
_cell.angle_alpha   90.00
_cell.angle_beta   90.00
_cell.angle_gamma   90.00
#
_symmetry.space_group_name_H-M   'P 1'
#
loop_
_entity.id
_entity.type
_entity.pdbx_description
1 polymer ?
#
loop_
_entity_poly.entity_id
_entity_poly.type
_entity_poly.pdbx_seq_one_letter_code
_entity_poly.pdbx_strand_id
1 'polypeptide(L)'
;MINEDISYLLRLQDLTGYGVELSVEKNFASAFPDRTFRSPLVEFLVKSGRNGKNNGKGYYTYAKGSKPKPDPSVLPMMEESRKLTNVMPNGKPISASDKEILEMILFPVVNEACRILDEGVVLRASDLDIASVLGMSFPSYHSVPF
;
A
#
# COMPACT_ATOMS: atom_id res chain seq x y z
N MET A 1 -1.37 13.70 -11.70
CA MET A 1 -0.92 12.54 -12.50
C MET A 1 -0.25 11.60 -11.52
N ILE A 2 -0.68 10.35 -11.41
CA ILE A 2 -0.07 9.38 -10.49
C ILE A 2 1.25 8.96 -11.14
N ASN A 3 2.38 9.15 -10.45
CA ASN A 3 3.70 8.70 -10.92
C ASN A 3 3.67 7.18 -11.20
N GLU A 4 4.50 6.69 -12.13
CA GLU A 4 4.58 5.28 -12.51
C GLU A 4 4.86 4.36 -11.31
N ASP A 5 5.65 4.82 -10.34
CA ASP A 5 5.98 4.07 -9.13
C ASP A 5 4.76 3.84 -8.23
N ILE A 6 3.97 4.90 -7.99
CA ILE A 6 2.72 4.80 -7.22
C ILE A 6 1.71 3.93 -7.98
N SER A 7 1.68 4.06 -9.30
CA SER A 7 0.87 3.22 -10.18
C SER A 7 1.26 1.75 -10.07
N TYR A 8 2.54 1.42 -9.84
CA TYR A 8 2.97 0.04 -9.60
C TYR A 8 2.43 -0.50 -8.28
N LEU A 9 2.51 0.26 -7.18
CA LEU A 9 2.02 -0.16 -5.87
C LEU A 9 0.51 -0.44 -5.87
N LEU A 10 -0.28 0.46 -6.47
CA LEU A 10 -1.72 0.24 -6.60
C LEU A 10 -2.05 -0.99 -7.47
N ARG A 11 -1.25 -1.25 -8.52
CA ARG A 11 -1.39 -2.47 -9.34
C ARG A 11 -0.96 -3.74 -8.62
N LEU A 12 -0.02 -3.66 -7.68
CA LEU A 12 0.38 -4.77 -6.82
C LEU A 12 -0.74 -5.10 -5.82
N GLN A 13 -1.35 -4.07 -5.20
CA GLN A 13 -2.53 -4.25 -4.35
C GLN A 13 -3.69 -4.91 -5.12
N ASP A 14 -3.95 -4.45 -6.35
CA ASP A 14 -4.94 -5.07 -7.25
C ASP A 14 -4.57 -6.52 -7.62
N LEU A 15 -3.28 -6.86 -7.71
CA LEU A 15 -2.83 -8.22 -8.01
C LEU A 15 -3.08 -9.15 -6.81
N THR A 16 -2.75 -8.71 -5.60
CA THR A 16 -2.95 -9.48 -4.36
C THR A 16 -4.43 -9.74 -4.07
N GLY A 17 -5.27 -8.74 -4.30
CA GLY A 17 -6.70 -8.79 -4.03
C GLY A 17 -7.06 -8.30 -2.62
N TYR A 18 -8.12 -7.52 -2.53
CA TYR A 18 -8.48 -6.75 -1.34
C TYR A 18 -9.04 -7.61 -0.20
N GLY A 19 -9.59 -8.79 -0.50
CA GLY A 19 -10.04 -9.72 0.54
C GLY A 19 -8.90 -10.21 1.44
N VAL A 20 -7.72 -10.43 0.87
CA VAL A 20 -6.51 -10.80 1.61
C VAL A 20 -6.06 -9.61 2.46
N GLU A 21 -6.00 -8.42 1.88
CA GLU A 21 -5.62 -7.20 2.57
C GLU A 21 -6.50 -6.91 3.80
N LEU A 22 -7.83 -6.94 3.65
CA LEU A 22 -8.77 -6.75 4.77
C LEU A 22 -8.65 -7.83 5.85
N SER A 23 -8.19 -9.03 5.49
CA SER A 23 -7.97 -10.11 6.46
C SER A 23 -6.67 -9.88 7.24
N VAL A 24 -5.61 -9.48 6.54
CA VAL A 24 -4.29 -9.18 7.12
C VAL A 24 -4.35 -7.94 8.01
N GLU A 25 -5.03 -6.87 7.56
CA GLU A 25 -5.20 -5.62 8.29
C GLU A 25 -5.78 -5.84 9.70
N LYS A 26 -6.74 -6.76 9.86
CA LYS A 26 -7.33 -7.10 11.16
C LYS A 26 -6.28 -7.65 12.14
N ASN A 27 -5.37 -8.47 11.65
CA ASN A 27 -4.29 -9.03 12.48
C ASN A 27 -3.33 -7.92 12.91
N PHE A 28 -2.92 -7.03 11.99
CA PHE A 28 -2.04 -5.90 12.31
C PHE A 28 -2.70 -4.91 13.27
N ALA A 29 -3.97 -4.55 13.04
CA ALA A 29 -4.69 -3.65 13.92
C ALA A 29 -4.88 -4.21 15.34
N SER A 30 -4.99 -5.54 15.48
CA SER A 30 -5.06 -6.19 16.78
C SER A 30 -3.69 -6.29 17.46
N ALA A 31 -2.62 -6.56 16.69
CA ALA A 31 -1.28 -6.77 17.23
C ALA A 31 -0.54 -5.46 17.53
N PHE A 32 -0.75 -4.43 16.70
CA PHE A 32 -0.03 -3.15 16.73
C PHE A 32 -1.00 -1.96 16.64
N PRO A 33 -1.96 -1.84 17.57
CA PRO A 33 -3.02 -0.82 17.51
C PRO A 33 -2.49 0.62 17.59
N ASP A 34 -1.30 0.81 18.17
CA ASP A 34 -0.64 2.11 18.35
C ASP A 34 -0.06 2.69 17.05
N ARG A 35 0.23 1.83 16.07
CA ARG A 35 0.96 2.21 14.84
C ARG A 35 0.35 1.69 13.55
N THR A 36 -0.82 1.05 13.62
CA THR A 36 -1.58 0.62 12.45
C THR A 36 -2.67 1.63 12.11
N PHE A 37 -2.54 2.31 10.98
CA PHE A 37 -3.62 3.13 10.43
C PHE A 37 -4.56 2.28 9.57
N ARG A 38 -5.85 2.34 9.87
CA ARG A 38 -6.89 1.62 9.12
C ARG A 38 -7.62 2.55 8.16
N SER A 39 -7.40 2.34 6.87
CA SER A 39 -8.06 3.11 5.81
C SER A 39 -9.38 2.45 5.39
N PRO A 40 -10.53 3.15 5.43
CA PRO A 40 -11.80 2.59 4.97
C PRO A 40 -11.89 2.43 3.45
N LEU A 41 -10.90 2.95 2.69
CA LEU A 41 -10.90 2.93 1.23
C LEU A 41 -11.06 1.52 0.64
N VAL A 42 -10.31 0.55 1.17
CA VAL A 42 -10.33 -0.83 0.67
C VAL A 42 -11.70 -1.48 0.92
N GLU A 43 -12.32 -1.19 2.06
CA GLU A 43 -13.69 -1.63 2.34
C GLU A 43 -14.70 -1.03 1.35
N PHE A 44 -14.57 0.25 1.00
CA PHE A 44 -15.43 0.88 0.00
C PHE A 44 -15.23 0.28 -1.40
N LEU A 45 -13.97 0.02 -1.79
CA LEU A 45 -13.66 -0.66 -3.04
C LEU A 45 -14.34 -2.05 -3.07
N VAL A 46 -14.20 -2.86 -2.03
CA VAL A 46 -14.84 -4.18 -1.93
C VAL A 46 -16.37 -4.09 -1.96
N LYS A 47 -16.97 -3.17 -1.19
CA LYS A 47 -18.43 -2.94 -1.17
C LYS A 47 -18.98 -2.52 -2.54
N SER A 48 -18.17 -1.84 -3.35
CA SER A 48 -18.53 -1.48 -4.73
C SER A 48 -18.29 -2.60 -5.76
N GLY A 49 -17.95 -3.80 -5.30
CA GLY A 49 -17.72 -4.97 -6.17
C GLY A 49 -16.33 -4.99 -6.82
N ARG A 50 -15.35 -4.33 -6.24
CA ARG A 50 -13.97 -4.26 -6.75
C ARG A 50 -13.07 -5.12 -5.89
N ASN A 51 -12.28 -5.99 -6.50
CA ASN A 51 -11.37 -6.87 -5.77
C ASN A 51 -10.05 -7.09 -6.54
N GLY A 52 -9.72 -6.14 -7.42
CA GLY A 52 -8.48 -6.13 -8.18
C GLY A 52 -8.55 -6.99 -9.44
N LYS A 53 -7.44 -7.65 -9.77
CA LYS A 53 -7.32 -8.48 -10.98
C LYS A 53 -8.22 -9.71 -10.96
N ASN A 54 -8.61 -10.21 -9.78
CA ASN A 54 -9.41 -11.43 -9.67
C ASN A 54 -10.80 -11.32 -10.31
N ASN A 55 -11.41 -10.12 -10.29
CA ASN A 55 -12.72 -9.83 -10.87
C ASN A 55 -12.65 -8.75 -11.94
N GLY A 56 -11.43 -8.40 -12.36
CA GLY A 56 -11.15 -7.45 -13.43
C GLY A 56 -11.30 -5.97 -13.04
N LYS A 57 -11.55 -5.65 -11.76
CA LYS A 57 -11.81 -4.28 -11.30
C LYS A 57 -11.17 -4.01 -9.93
N GLY A 58 -10.21 -3.12 -9.89
CA GLY A 58 -9.59 -2.55 -8.68
C GLY A 58 -9.46 -1.03 -8.79
N TYR A 59 -8.28 -0.48 -8.48
CA TYR A 59 -7.92 0.89 -8.87
C TYR A 59 -7.89 1.03 -10.39
N TYR A 60 -7.57 -0.09 -11.07
CA TYR A 60 -7.56 -0.20 -12.52
C TYR A 60 -8.64 -1.18 -12.98
N THR A 61 -9.04 -1.04 -14.24
CA THR A 61 -9.79 -2.07 -14.98
C THR A 61 -8.82 -2.97 -15.73
N TYR A 62 -9.13 -4.27 -15.69
CA TYR A 62 -8.32 -5.32 -16.30
C TYR A 62 -9.17 -6.08 -17.32
N ALA A 63 -8.93 -5.80 -18.60
CA ALA A 63 -9.51 -6.57 -19.69
C ALA A 63 -8.47 -7.56 -20.24
N LYS A 64 -8.92 -8.75 -20.64
CA LYS A 64 -8.05 -9.80 -21.19
C LYS A 64 -7.26 -9.26 -22.38
N GLY A 65 -5.93 -9.44 -22.37
CA GLY A 65 -5.04 -9.00 -23.45
C GLY A 65 -4.82 -7.48 -23.53
N SER A 66 -5.33 -6.70 -22.57
CA SER A 66 -5.15 -5.24 -22.54
C SER A 66 -4.27 -4.79 -21.38
N LYS A 67 -3.58 -3.66 -21.56
CA LYS A 67 -2.89 -2.97 -20.46
C LYS A 67 -3.93 -2.49 -19.42
N PRO A 68 -3.61 -2.53 -18.11
CA PRO A 68 -4.48 -1.98 -17.07
C PRO A 68 -4.78 -0.51 -17.32
N LYS A 69 -6.03 -0.08 -17.11
CA LYS A 69 -6.45 1.31 -17.29
C LYS A 69 -6.99 1.88 -15.98
N PRO A 70 -6.54 3.08 -15.54
CA PRO A 70 -7.13 3.74 -14.39
C PRO A 70 -8.65 3.85 -14.55
N ASP A 71 -9.40 3.60 -13.48
CA ASP A 71 -10.85 3.69 -13.50
C ASP A 71 -11.34 4.87 -12.64
N PRO A 72 -11.80 5.99 -13.25
CA PRO A 72 -12.27 7.15 -12.51
C PRO A 72 -13.43 6.88 -11.56
N SER A 73 -14.15 5.76 -11.71
CA SER A 73 -15.22 5.38 -10.79
C SER A 73 -14.75 5.09 -9.36
N VAL A 74 -13.43 4.98 -9.10
CA VAL A 74 -12.87 4.88 -7.75
C VAL A 74 -12.82 6.22 -7.00
N LEU A 75 -12.85 7.35 -7.71
CA LEU A 75 -12.68 8.67 -7.12
C LEU A 75 -13.74 9.00 -6.04
N PRO A 76 -15.03 8.68 -6.21
CA PRO A 76 -16.03 8.88 -5.16
C PRO A 76 -15.71 8.12 -3.86
N MET A 77 -15.17 6.90 -3.96
CA MET A 77 -14.80 6.07 -2.80
C MET A 77 -13.58 6.64 -2.08
N MET A 78 -12.61 7.16 -2.84
CA MET A 78 -11.45 7.88 -2.28
C MET A 78 -11.92 9.12 -1.52
N GLU A 79 -12.89 9.85 -2.07
CA GLU A 79 -13.43 11.05 -1.43
C GLU A 79 -14.23 10.72 -0.16
N GLU A 80 -15.04 9.66 -0.18
CA GLU A 80 -15.72 9.16 1.00
C GLU A 80 -14.73 8.72 2.10
N SER A 81 -13.67 8.00 1.71
CA SER A 81 -12.59 7.60 2.63
C SER A 81 -11.89 8.80 3.26
N ARG A 82 -11.61 9.86 2.49
CA ARG A 82 -11.01 11.09 3.00
C ARG A 82 -11.90 11.78 4.02
N LYS A 83 -13.20 11.89 3.73
CA LYS A 83 -14.19 12.51 4.63
C LYS A 83 -14.31 11.76 5.95
N LEU A 84 -14.34 10.42 5.89
CA LEU A 84 -14.50 9.59 7.07
C LEU A 84 -13.25 9.58 7.98
N THR A 85 -12.07 9.54 7.37
CA THR A 85 -10.80 9.51 8.13
C THR A 85 -10.44 10.86 8.72
N ASN A 86 -10.79 11.96 8.05
CA ASN A 86 -10.56 13.33 8.51
C ASN A 86 -9.10 13.61 8.96
N VAL A 87 -8.14 12.95 8.32
CA VAL A 87 -6.70 13.09 8.61
C VAL A 87 -6.04 14.21 7.82
N MET A 88 -6.77 14.83 6.89
CA MET A 88 -6.22 15.80 5.96
C MET A 88 -6.11 17.20 6.60
N PRO A 89 -4.96 17.89 6.48
CA PRO A 89 -4.81 19.25 6.96
C PRO A 89 -5.90 20.17 6.37
N ASN A 90 -6.69 20.81 7.23
CA ASN A 90 -7.81 21.68 6.83
C ASN A 90 -8.83 21.00 5.89
N GLY A 91 -8.95 19.68 5.93
CA GLY A 91 -9.85 18.90 5.09
C GLY A 91 -9.48 18.86 3.61
N LYS A 92 -8.24 19.21 3.23
CA LYS A 92 -7.80 19.30 1.83
C LYS A 92 -6.71 18.29 1.48
N PRO A 93 -6.72 17.73 0.24
CA PRO A 93 -5.59 16.99 -0.30
C PRO A 93 -4.27 17.73 -0.10
N ILE A 94 -3.26 17.03 0.43
CA ILE A 94 -1.89 17.55 0.42
C ILE A 94 -1.34 17.45 -1.00
N SER A 95 -0.56 18.46 -1.39
CA SER A 95 0.30 18.35 -2.57
C SER A 95 1.62 17.78 -2.09
N ALA A 96 2.01 16.63 -2.65
CA ALA A 96 3.29 16.00 -2.38
C ALA A 96 4.01 15.77 -3.71
N SER A 97 5.31 16.05 -3.71
CA SER A 97 6.23 15.69 -4.79
C SER A 97 6.42 14.16 -4.84
N ASP A 98 6.90 13.66 -5.97
CA ASP A 98 7.19 12.23 -6.13
C ASP A 98 8.18 11.72 -5.08
N LYS A 99 9.15 12.54 -4.70
CA LYS A 99 10.11 12.24 -3.63
C LYS A 99 9.42 12.11 -2.27
N GLU A 100 8.56 13.06 -1.91
CA GLU A 100 7.82 13.00 -0.65
C GLU A 100 6.90 11.77 -0.59
N ILE A 101 6.26 11.41 -1.71
CA ILE A 101 5.43 10.21 -1.77
C ILE A 101 6.28 8.94 -1.60
N LEU A 102 7.45 8.87 -2.25
CA LEU A 102 8.38 7.77 -2.07
C LEU A 102 8.83 7.63 -0.61
N GLU A 103 9.20 8.74 0.03
CA GLU A 103 9.61 8.79 1.44
C GLU A 103 8.46 8.37 2.39
N MET A 104 7.23 8.81 2.12
CA MET A 104 6.04 8.41 2.88
C MET A 104 5.76 6.90 2.81
N ILE A 105 6.19 6.23 1.74
CA ILE A 105 6.01 4.78 1.55
C ILE A 105 7.19 4.00 2.13
N LEU A 106 8.41 4.49 1.92
CA LEU A 106 9.63 3.76 2.28
C LEU A 106 9.99 3.91 3.76
N PHE A 107 9.83 5.10 4.36
CA PHE A 107 10.22 5.32 5.75
C PHE A 107 9.45 4.46 6.76
N PRO A 108 8.14 4.19 6.61
CA PRO A 108 7.45 3.22 7.47
C PRO A 108 8.06 1.80 7.39
N VAL A 109 8.47 1.36 6.20
CA VAL A 109 9.15 0.06 6.03
C VAL A 109 10.47 0.06 6.78
N VAL A 110 11.22 1.17 6.69
CA VAL A 110 12.51 1.29 7.38
C VAL A 110 12.36 1.32 8.90
N ASN A 111 11.38 2.05 9.40
CA ASN A 111 11.08 2.11 10.82
C ASN A 111 10.66 0.74 11.39
N GLU A 112 9.88 -0.04 10.65
CA GLU A 112 9.47 -1.38 11.09
C GLU A 112 10.65 -2.36 11.08
N ALA A 113 11.54 -2.28 10.10
CA ALA A 113 12.78 -3.04 10.07
C ALA A 113 13.70 -2.77 11.27
N CYS A 114 13.84 -1.50 11.67
CA CYS A 114 14.56 -1.16 12.90
C CYS A 114 13.90 -1.76 14.14
N ARG A 115 12.56 -1.75 14.22
CA ARG A 115 11.82 -2.33 15.36
C ARG A 115 12.04 -3.83 15.46
N ILE A 116 11.88 -4.58 14.37
CA ILE A 116 12.02 -6.05 14.40
C ILE A 116 13.47 -6.50 14.64
N LEU A 117 14.45 -5.65 14.34
CA LEU A 117 15.85 -5.87 14.73
C LEU A 117 16.05 -5.64 16.24
N ASP A 118 15.51 -4.54 16.79
CA ASP A 118 15.59 -4.21 18.22
C ASP A 118 14.83 -5.22 19.10
N GLU A 119 13.66 -5.68 18.63
CA GLU A 119 12.83 -6.71 19.27
C GLU A 119 13.45 -8.12 19.17
N GLY A 120 14.53 -8.30 18.39
CA GLY A 120 15.21 -9.58 18.20
C GLY A 120 14.42 -10.60 17.38
N VAL A 121 13.41 -10.16 16.62
CA VAL A 121 12.70 -11.00 15.63
C VAL A 121 13.64 -11.41 14.50
N VAL A 122 14.56 -10.52 14.15
CA VAL A 122 15.62 -10.76 13.16
C VAL A 122 16.98 -10.56 13.82
N LEU A 123 17.96 -11.42 13.48
CA LEU A 123 19.27 -11.44 14.13
C LEU A 123 20.22 -10.36 13.58
N ARG A 124 20.11 -10.04 12.29
CA ARG A 124 21.04 -9.14 11.58
C ARG A 124 20.30 -8.34 10.51
N ALA A 125 20.74 -7.12 10.28
CA ALA A 125 20.25 -6.29 9.18
C ALA A 125 20.37 -6.98 7.80
N SER A 126 21.45 -7.73 7.57
CA SER A 126 21.65 -8.48 6.32
C SER A 126 20.55 -9.51 6.04
N ASP A 127 19.88 -10.04 7.07
CA ASP A 127 18.78 -10.98 6.87
C ASP A 127 17.54 -10.25 6.34
N LEU A 128 17.33 -9.00 6.76
CA LEU A 128 16.28 -8.11 6.25
C LEU A 128 16.54 -7.72 4.79
N ASP A 129 17.78 -7.50 4.41
CA ASP A 129 18.17 -7.21 3.03
C ASP A 129 17.82 -8.36 2.10
N ILE A 130 18.22 -9.58 2.49
CA ILE A 130 17.92 -10.81 1.75
C ILE A 130 16.40 -11.00 1.64
N ALA A 131 15.67 -10.86 2.75
CA ALA A 131 14.21 -10.97 2.77
C ALA A 131 13.54 -9.90 1.89
N SER A 132 14.07 -8.67 1.85
CA SER A 132 13.51 -7.58 1.04
C SER A 132 13.72 -7.81 -0.45
N VAL A 133 14.89 -8.27 -0.87
CA VAL A 133 15.17 -8.59 -2.27
C VAL A 133 14.36 -9.81 -2.72
N LEU A 134 14.38 -10.90 -1.95
CA LEU A 134 13.75 -12.16 -2.37
C LEU A 134 12.23 -12.17 -2.17
N GLY A 135 11.73 -11.53 -1.11
CA GLY A 135 10.32 -11.53 -0.73
C GLY A 135 9.52 -10.35 -1.28
N MET A 136 10.10 -9.15 -1.22
CA MET A 136 9.42 -7.91 -1.63
C MET A 136 9.90 -7.39 -3.00
N SER A 137 10.87 -8.08 -3.63
CA SER A 137 11.41 -7.69 -4.94
C SER A 137 12.02 -6.29 -4.94
N PHE A 138 12.62 -5.86 -3.82
CA PHE A 138 13.38 -4.61 -3.77
C PHE A 138 14.55 -4.66 -4.79
N PRO A 139 14.84 -3.56 -5.50
CA PRO A 139 15.92 -3.52 -6.48
C PRO A 139 17.28 -3.85 -5.86
N SER A 140 17.98 -4.87 -6.37
CA SER A 140 19.26 -5.35 -5.82
C SER A 140 20.46 -4.42 -6.05
N TYR A 141 20.34 -3.47 -6.97
CA TYR A 141 21.41 -2.53 -7.36
C TYR A 141 21.31 -1.17 -6.67
N HIS A 142 20.21 -0.90 -5.96
CA HIS A 142 20.15 0.16 -4.97
C HIS A 142 20.57 -0.48 -3.65
N SER A 143 21.46 0.17 -2.92
CA SER A 143 21.90 -0.28 -1.59
C SER A 143 20.69 -0.76 -0.80
N VAL A 144 20.73 -2.02 -0.43
CA VAL A 144 19.68 -2.67 0.35
C VAL A 144 19.35 -1.82 1.60
N PRO A 145 18.07 -1.75 2.00
CA PRO A 145 17.59 -0.71 2.90
C PRO A 145 18.10 -0.76 4.36
N PHE A 146 18.77 -1.84 4.81
CA PHE A 146 19.02 -2.10 6.24
C PHE A 146 20.49 -2.35 6.63
#